data_AF-A0A8D7ZTH1-F1
#
_entry.id   AF-A0A8D7ZTH1-F1
#
_cell.length_a   1.000
_cell.length_b   1.000
_cell.length_c   1.000
_cell.angle_alpha   90.00
_cell.angle_beta   90.00
_cell.angle_gamma   90.00
#
_symmetry.space_group_name_H-M   'P 1'
#
loop_
_entity.id
_entity.type
_entity.pdbx_description
1 polymer ?
#
loop_
_entity_poly.entity_id
_entity_poly.type
_entity_poly.pdbx_seq_one_letter_code
_entity_poly.pdbx_strand_id
1 'polypeptide(L)'
;VLGVVVLTDYNNKTYTINDVSFDTNPQSTFETKNGKTSFVEYYQQRYNIRIRDTQQPMLLSRAKKRDLRAGGCELMALVPELCRVTGLTDQMRSDFRMMKAMSDHTRLNPDRRIERLNTFNNRLQTCPESADVFKIWQMELDRRLVELPGRMLPQELIFF
;
A
#
# COMPACT_ATOMS: atom_id res chain seq x y z
N VAL A 1 -11.68 -8.12 10.86
CA VAL A 1 -10.64 -8.28 9.80
C VAL A 1 -11.21 -8.13 8.40
N LEU A 2 -12.49 -8.47 8.17
CA LEU A 2 -13.17 -8.20 6.90
C LEU A 2 -13.14 -6.70 6.55
N GLY A 3 -12.93 -6.38 5.28
CA GLY A 3 -12.83 -5.02 4.75
C GLY A 3 -11.46 -4.35 4.93
N VAL A 4 -10.55 -4.97 5.69
CA VAL A 4 -9.20 -4.43 5.94
C VAL A 4 -8.29 -4.69 4.73
N VAL A 5 -7.40 -3.74 4.46
CA VAL A 5 -6.34 -3.89 3.45
C VAL A 5 -5.09 -4.45 4.11
N VAL A 6 -4.61 -5.58 3.59
CA VAL A 6 -3.34 -6.20 4.00
C VAL A 6 -2.28 -6.06 2.93
N LEU A 7 -1.04 -5.93 3.36
CA LEU A 7 0.16 -5.95 2.54
C LEU A 7 0.81 -7.32 2.66
N THR A 8 1.19 -7.92 1.54
CA THR A 8 2.01 -9.13 1.53
C THR A 8 3.48 -8.76 1.40
N ASP A 9 4.29 -9.11 2.40
CA ASP A 9 5.69 -8.67 2.51
C ASP A 9 6.58 -9.18 1.36
N TYR A 10 6.25 -10.33 0.77
CA TYR A 10 7.06 -10.99 -0.24
C TYR A 10 6.97 -10.35 -1.64
N ASN A 11 5.99 -9.49 -1.89
CA ASN A 11 5.81 -8.82 -3.19
C ASN A 11 5.34 -7.37 -3.08
N ASN A 12 5.18 -6.84 -1.86
CA ASN A 12 4.65 -5.52 -1.55
C ASN A 12 3.31 -5.18 -2.25
N LYS A 13 2.47 -6.20 -2.47
CA LYS A 13 1.12 -6.03 -3.01
C LYS A 13 0.09 -5.92 -1.88
N THR A 14 -0.92 -5.11 -2.12
CA THR A 14 -2.02 -4.90 -1.18
C THR A 14 -3.28 -5.61 -1.65
N TYR A 15 -3.96 -6.28 -0.72
CA TYR A 15 -5.21 -7.01 -0.95
C TYR A 15 -6.27 -6.58 0.06
N THR A 16 -7.51 -6.45 -0.39
CA THR A 16 -8.65 -6.19 0.51
C THR A 16 -9.24 -7.54 0.93
N ILE A 17 -9.34 -7.78 2.24
CA ILE A 17 -9.90 -9.03 2.75
C ILE A 17 -11.43 -8.96 2.64
N ASN A 18 -12.01 -9.91 1.92
CA ASN A 18 -13.46 -10.03 1.76
C ASN A 18 -14.05 -11.11 2.65
N ASP A 19 -13.31 -12.19 2.91
CA ASP A 19 -13.76 -13.29 3.75
C ASP A 19 -12.57 -14.03 4.41
N VAL A 20 -12.87 -14.92 5.34
CA VAL A 20 -11.90 -15.83 5.97
C VAL A 20 -12.41 -17.25 5.83
N SER A 21 -11.65 -18.10 5.14
CA SER A 21 -11.97 -19.52 5.01
C SER A 21 -11.31 -20.30 6.15
N PHE A 22 -12.13 -21.00 6.93
CA PHE A 22 -11.68 -21.93 7.97
C PHE A 22 -11.60 -23.38 7.46
N ASP A 23 -12.22 -23.67 6.32
CA ASP A 23 -12.19 -25.00 5.69
C ASP A 23 -10.89 -25.26 4.91
N THR A 24 -10.17 -24.19 4.57
CA THR A 24 -8.90 -24.27 3.86
C THR A 24 -7.76 -23.82 4.74
N ASN A 25 -6.61 -24.46 4.59
CA ASN A 25 -5.39 -24.22 5.36
C ASN A 25 -4.16 -24.20 4.43
N PRO A 26 -2.98 -23.78 4.91
CA PRO A 26 -1.76 -23.78 4.10
C PRO A 26 -1.36 -25.15 3.50
N GLN A 27 -1.80 -26.27 4.07
CA GLN A 27 -1.57 -27.61 3.51
C GLN A 27 -2.48 -27.92 2.31
N SER A 28 -3.57 -27.16 2.16
CA SER A 28 -4.49 -27.29 1.05
C SER A 28 -3.78 -26.99 -0.27
N THR A 29 -4.20 -27.71 -1.31
CA THR A 29 -3.61 -27.62 -2.65
C THR A 29 -4.46 -26.76 -3.57
N PHE A 30 -3.82 -26.03 -4.46
CA PHE A 30 -4.47 -25.26 -5.51
C PHE A 30 -3.82 -25.53 -6.87
N GLU A 31 -4.55 -25.24 -7.94
CA GLU A 31 -4.04 -25.41 -9.30
C GLU A 31 -3.18 -24.21 -9.70
N THR A 32 -1.94 -24.50 -10.10
CA THR A 32 -1.04 -23.53 -10.73
C THR A 32 -0.84 -23.88 -12.20
N LYS A 33 -0.25 -22.97 -12.97
CA LYS A 33 0.14 -23.24 -14.37
C LYS A 33 1.09 -24.43 -14.53
N ASN A 34 1.82 -24.78 -13.47
CA ASN A 34 2.83 -25.85 -13.47
C ASN A 34 2.31 -27.14 -12.83
N GLY A 35 1.03 -27.19 -12.43
CA GLY A 35 0.41 -28.33 -11.76
C GLY A 35 -0.19 -27.98 -10.40
N LYS A 36 -0.66 -29.00 -9.69
CA LYS A 36 -1.26 -28.90 -8.36
C LYS A 36 -0.17 -28.82 -7.30
N THR A 37 -0.18 -27.79 -6.47
CA THR A 37 0.83 -27.56 -5.42
C THR A 37 0.16 -27.05 -4.15
N SER A 38 0.70 -27.36 -2.98
CA SER A 38 0.22 -26.81 -1.70
C SER A 38 0.65 -25.35 -1.51
N PHE A 39 -0.06 -24.58 -0.67
CA PHE A 39 0.39 -23.21 -0.37
C PHE A 39 1.78 -23.22 0.28
N VAL A 40 2.04 -24.15 1.21
CA VAL A 40 3.37 -24.29 1.86
C VAL A 40 4.48 -24.47 0.84
N GLU A 41 4.35 -25.43 -0.08
CA GLU A 41 5.38 -25.69 -1.09
C GLU A 41 5.52 -24.52 -2.06
N TYR A 42 4.41 -23.89 -2.46
CA TYR A 42 4.43 -22.75 -3.36
C TYR A 42 5.20 -21.57 -2.77
N TYR A 43 4.93 -21.19 -1.51
CA TYR A 43 5.64 -20.09 -0.85
C TYR A 43 7.10 -20.43 -0.57
N GLN A 44 7.40 -21.69 -0.26
CA GLN A 44 8.78 -22.16 -0.08
C GLN A 44 9.57 -22.14 -1.40
N GLN A 45 9.01 -22.60 -2.51
CA GLN A 45 9.72 -22.66 -3.79
C GLN A 45 9.85 -21.28 -4.45
N ARG A 46 8.78 -20.46 -4.41
CA ARG A 46 8.75 -19.19 -5.14
C ARG A 46 9.40 -18.04 -4.39
N TYR A 47 9.27 -18.02 -3.06
CA TYR A 47 9.72 -16.91 -2.22
C TYR A 47 10.72 -17.34 -1.14
N ASN A 48 11.03 -18.63 -1.02
CA ASN A 48 11.88 -19.19 0.03
C ASN A 48 11.37 -18.86 1.45
N ILE A 49 10.04 -18.88 1.63
CA ILE A 49 9.38 -18.57 2.90
C ILE A 49 8.77 -19.84 3.49
N ARG A 50 9.15 -20.14 4.73
CA ARG A 50 8.60 -21.25 5.51
C ARG A 50 7.43 -20.76 6.36
N ILE A 51 6.24 -21.30 6.09
CA ILE A 51 5.04 -21.10 6.91
C ILE A 51 5.20 -21.90 8.21
N ARG A 52 5.00 -21.25 9.36
CA ARG A 52 5.19 -21.87 10.68
C ARG A 52 3.94 -22.60 11.14
N ASP A 53 2.78 -21.96 10.98
CA ASP A 53 1.49 -22.55 11.35
C ASP A 53 0.80 -23.10 10.09
N THR A 54 0.72 -24.44 9.99
CA THR A 54 0.11 -25.10 8.84
C THR A 54 -1.39 -25.32 8.98
N GLN A 55 -1.98 -25.03 10.15
CA GLN A 55 -3.41 -25.18 10.43
C GLN A 55 -4.14 -23.84 10.52
N GLN A 56 -3.44 -22.72 10.31
CA GLN A 56 -4.07 -21.40 10.26
C GLN A 56 -5.14 -21.31 9.16
N PRO A 57 -6.21 -20.51 9.38
CA PRO A 57 -7.21 -20.26 8.35
C PRO A 57 -6.61 -19.45 7.20
N MET A 58 -7.33 -19.37 6.08
CA MET A 58 -6.90 -18.62 4.89
C MET A 58 -7.73 -17.34 4.72
N LEU A 59 -7.10 -16.25 4.31
CA LEU A 59 -7.77 -14.99 4.00
C LEU A 59 -8.20 -14.99 2.53
N LEU A 60 -9.46 -14.70 2.25
CA LEU A 60 -9.99 -14.62 0.90
C LEU A 60 -10.10 -13.17 0.46
N SER A 61 -9.50 -12.87 -0.70
CA SER A 61 -9.58 -11.57 -1.37
C SER A 61 -10.16 -11.75 -2.75
N ARG A 62 -11.20 -10.97 -3.07
CA ARG A 62 -11.81 -10.97 -4.40
C ARG A 62 -11.01 -10.03 -5.31
N ALA A 63 -10.61 -10.53 -6.47
CA ALA A 63 -9.90 -9.71 -7.44
C ALA A 63 -10.79 -8.55 -7.94
N LYS A 64 -10.19 -7.40 -8.21
CA LYS A 64 -10.93 -6.25 -8.74
C LYS A 64 -11.45 -6.59 -10.15
N LYS A 65 -12.56 -6.00 -10.57
CA LYS A 65 -13.15 -6.20 -11.92
C LYS A 65 -12.13 -6.02 -13.07
N ARG A 66 -11.11 -5.18 -12.87
CA ARG A 66 -10.01 -4.99 -13.82
C ARG A 66 -9.12 -6.23 -13.97
N ASP A 67 -8.84 -6.92 -12.88
CA ASP A 67 -7.99 -8.11 -12.85
C ASP A 67 -8.72 -9.35 -13.40
N LEU A 68 -10.03 -9.45 -13.17
CA LEU A 68 -10.90 -10.45 -13.78
C LEU A 68 -10.88 -10.38 -15.32
N ARG A 69 -10.95 -9.16 -15.90
CA ARG A 69 -10.85 -8.95 -17.35
C ARG A 69 -9.47 -9.31 -17.92
N ALA A 70 -8.44 -9.29 -17.10
CA ALA A 70 -7.08 -9.71 -17.45
C ALA A 70 -6.86 -11.23 -17.27
N GLY A 71 -7.91 -12.01 -16.98
CA GLY A 71 -7.82 -13.45 -16.75
C GLY A 71 -7.34 -13.85 -15.35
N GLY A 72 -7.43 -12.94 -14.38
CA GLY A 72 -7.10 -13.22 -12.98
C GLY A 72 -8.13 -14.12 -12.30
N CYS A 73 -7.69 -14.89 -11.30
CA CYS A 73 -8.58 -15.66 -10.43
C CYS A 73 -9.56 -14.74 -9.71
N GLU A 74 -10.84 -15.10 -9.73
CA GLU A 74 -11.91 -14.34 -9.06
C GLU A 74 -11.70 -14.27 -7.54
N LEU A 75 -11.18 -15.34 -6.96
CA LEU A 75 -10.94 -15.49 -5.53
C LEU A 75 -9.48 -15.88 -5.28
N MET A 76 -8.77 -15.07 -4.49
CA MET A 76 -7.39 -15.30 -4.09
C MET A 76 -7.34 -15.67 -2.61
N ALA A 77 -6.76 -16.83 -2.31
CA ALA A 77 -6.48 -17.23 -0.93
C ALA A 77 -5.06 -16.80 -0.51
N LEU A 78 -4.98 -16.12 0.63
CA LEU A 78 -3.75 -15.58 1.20
C LEU A 78 -3.51 -16.19 2.57
N VAL A 79 -2.25 -16.42 2.92
CA VAL A 79 -1.84 -16.96 4.21
C VAL A 79 -1.74 -15.79 5.21
N PRO A 80 -2.49 -15.79 6.33
CA PRO A 80 -2.45 -14.70 7.32
C PRO A 80 -1.05 -14.39 7.85
N GLU A 81 -0.22 -15.40 8.11
CA GLU A 81 1.16 -15.23 8.60
C GLU A 81 2.02 -14.33 7.69
N LEU A 82 1.73 -14.28 6.39
CA LEU A 82 2.47 -13.50 5.41
C LEU A 82 1.84 -12.12 5.13
N CYS A 83 0.76 -11.79 5.82
CA CYS A 83 -0.03 -10.59 5.61
C CYS A 83 0.13 -9.62 6.79
N ARG A 84 0.51 -8.38 6.49
CA ARG A 84 0.53 -7.28 7.46
C ARG A 84 -0.63 -6.34 7.24
N VAL A 85 -1.38 -6.04 8.30
CA VAL A 85 -2.45 -5.05 8.23
C VAL A 85 -1.86 -3.67 7.92
N THR A 86 -2.46 -2.98 6.96
CA THR A 86 -2.09 -1.60 6.63
C THR A 86 -3.00 -0.60 7.33
N GLY A 87 -2.48 0.60 7.55
CA GLY A 87 -3.21 1.69 8.21
C GLY A 87 -3.13 1.65 9.74
N LEU A 88 -3.90 2.55 10.37
CA LEU A 88 -4.01 2.65 11.82
C LEU A 88 -5.40 2.18 12.23
N THR A 89 -5.47 1.27 13.19
CA THR A 89 -6.73 0.87 13.82
C THR A 89 -7.28 2.00 14.70
N ASP A 90 -8.57 1.96 15.03
CA ASP A 90 -9.18 2.98 15.89
C ASP A 90 -8.59 2.97 17.32
N GLN A 91 -8.13 1.81 17.79
CA GLN A 91 -7.38 1.70 19.05
C GLN A 91 -6.03 2.43 18.96
N MET A 92 -5.29 2.27 17.87
CA MET A 92 -4.03 2.99 17.65
C MET A 92 -4.26 4.51 17.51
N ARG A 93 -5.37 4.92 16.89
CA ARG A 93 -5.75 6.33 16.75
C ARG A 93 -6.19 6.97 18.07
N SER A 94 -6.85 6.21 18.94
CA SER A 94 -7.28 6.68 20.26
C SER A 94 -6.13 6.72 21.28
N ASP A 95 -5.04 5.96 21.06
CA ASP A 95 -3.83 6.08 21.86
C ASP A 95 -3.06 7.38 21.55
N PHE A 96 -3.14 8.32 22.49
CA PHE A 96 -2.46 9.60 22.40
C PHE A 96 -0.93 9.48 22.33
N ARG A 97 -0.32 8.50 23.02
CA ARG A 97 1.14 8.35 23.02
C ARG A 97 1.63 7.92 21.64
N MET A 98 0.93 6.96 21.04
CA MET A 98 1.23 6.50 19.69
C MET A 98 1.03 7.62 18.66
N MET A 99 -0.12 8.31 18.70
CA MET A 99 -0.41 9.40 17.76
C MET A 99 0.55 10.59 17.91
N LYS A 100 1.02 10.89 19.13
CA LYS A 100 2.04 11.91 19.37
C LYS A 100 3.37 11.53 18.72
N ALA A 101 3.87 10.32 18.98
CA ALA A 101 5.11 9.84 18.37
C ALA A 101 5.03 9.80 16.83
N MET A 102 3.87 9.40 16.28
CA MET A 102 3.64 9.40 14.83
C MET A 102 3.58 10.82 14.26
N SER A 103 2.96 11.75 14.97
CA SER A 103 2.89 13.17 14.60
C SER A 103 4.29 13.76 14.44
N ASP A 104 5.22 13.44 15.32
CA ASP A 104 6.60 13.95 15.26
C ASP A 104 7.33 13.55 13.96
N HIS A 105 6.95 12.42 13.35
CA HIS A 105 7.52 11.93 12.09
C HIS A 105 6.74 12.36 10.84
N THR A 106 5.42 12.58 10.98
CA THR A 106 4.52 12.85 9.85
C THR A 106 4.24 14.34 9.65
N ARG A 107 4.30 15.15 10.72
CA ARG A 107 4.21 16.61 10.63
C ARG A 107 5.53 17.16 10.09
N LEU A 108 5.43 17.90 9.00
CA LEU A 108 6.57 18.49 8.33
C LEU A 108 6.41 20.01 8.28
N ASN A 109 7.44 20.73 8.70
CA ASN A 109 7.46 22.19 8.60
C ASN A 109 7.39 22.63 7.13
N PRO A 110 6.77 23.80 6.84
CA PRO A 110 6.62 24.30 5.47
C PRO A 110 7.94 24.34 4.69
N ASP A 111 9.01 24.85 5.30
CA ASP A 111 10.33 24.95 4.64
C ASP A 111 10.88 23.58 4.25
N ARG A 112 10.79 22.61 5.17
CA ARG A 112 11.18 21.22 4.92
C ARG A 112 10.32 20.56 3.86
N ARG A 113 9.03 20.92 3.77
CA ARG A 113 8.13 20.43 2.72
C ARG A 113 8.54 20.97 1.36
N ILE A 114 8.83 22.27 1.26
CA ILE A 114 9.32 22.91 0.03
C ILE A 114 10.66 22.27 -0.40
N GLU A 115 11.59 22.07 0.52
CA GLU A 115 12.86 21.40 0.27
C GLU A 115 12.66 20.01 -0.34
N ARG A 116 11.82 19.16 0.30
CA ARG A 116 11.53 17.81 -0.21
C ARG A 116 10.85 17.82 -1.59
N LEU A 117 9.96 18.77 -1.85
CA LEU A 117 9.32 18.92 -3.16
C LEU A 117 10.34 19.29 -4.25
N ASN A 118 11.25 20.22 -3.96
CA ASN A 118 12.31 20.60 -4.89
C ASN A 118 13.29 19.44 -5.13
N THR A 119 13.69 18.70 -4.09
CA THR A 119 14.52 17.50 -4.24
C THR A 119 13.83 16.43 -5.09
N PHE A 120 12.53 16.21 -4.88
CA PHE A 120 11.74 15.27 -5.67
C PHE A 120 11.66 15.68 -7.14
N ASN A 121 11.39 16.97 -7.41
CA ASN A 121 11.35 17.50 -8.77
C ASN A 121 12.71 17.35 -9.47
N ASN A 122 13.80 17.73 -8.79
CA ASN A 122 15.15 17.56 -9.31
C ASN A 122 15.47 16.10 -9.62
N ARG A 123 15.07 15.15 -8.75
CA ARG A 123 15.26 13.72 -8.99
C ARG A 123 14.49 13.23 -10.23
N LEU A 124 13.26 13.68 -10.44
CA LEU A 124 12.48 13.31 -11.61
C LEU A 124 13.12 13.81 -12.91
N GLN A 125 13.68 15.02 -12.90
CA GLN A 125 14.29 15.61 -14.09
C GLN A 125 15.69 15.05 -14.40
N THR A 126 16.45 14.70 -13.36
CA THR A 126 17.81 14.17 -13.50
C THR A 126 17.82 12.68 -13.86
N CYS A 127 16.75 11.94 -13.57
CA CYS A 127 16.63 10.54 -13.91
C CYS A 127 16.33 10.37 -15.41
N PRO A 128 17.23 9.71 -16.20
CA PRO A 128 17.08 9.62 -17.65
C PRO A 128 15.80 8.88 -18.05
N GLU A 129 15.47 7.79 -17.34
CA GLU A 129 14.25 6.99 -17.59
C GLU A 129 12.97 7.83 -17.47
N SER A 130 12.92 8.74 -16.49
CA SER A 130 11.78 9.63 -16.29
C SER A 130 11.77 10.76 -17.33
N ALA A 131 12.94 11.35 -17.61
CA ALA A 131 13.10 12.41 -18.60
C ALA A 131 12.72 11.95 -20.02
N ASP A 132 13.04 10.71 -20.38
CA ASP A 132 12.70 10.17 -21.69
C ASP A 132 11.20 9.96 -21.85
N VAL A 133 10.48 9.56 -20.79
CA VAL A 133 9.01 9.53 -20.80
C VAL A 133 8.46 10.94 -21.07
N PHE A 134 8.94 11.96 -20.38
CA PHE A 134 8.50 13.34 -20.61
C PHE A 134 8.72 13.78 -22.07
N LYS A 135 9.87 13.44 -22.68
CA LYS A 135 10.15 13.73 -24.09
C LYS A 135 9.20 13.00 -25.05
N ILE A 136 8.89 11.74 -24.80
CA ILE A 136 7.95 10.95 -25.62
C ILE A 136 6.58 11.63 -25.66
N TRP A 137 6.12 12.15 -24.52
CA TRP A 137 4.85 12.86 -24.41
C TRP A 137 4.93 14.34 -24.81
N GLN A 138 6.10 14.83 -25.24
CA GLN A 138 6.36 16.25 -25.54
C GLN A 138 5.95 17.17 -24.37
N MET A 139 6.20 16.72 -23.15
CA MET A 139 5.90 17.46 -21.92
C MET A 139 7.20 17.89 -21.23
N GLU A 140 7.14 19.01 -20.53
CA GLU A 140 8.21 19.47 -19.63
C GLU A 140 7.62 19.74 -18.25
N LEU A 141 8.36 19.34 -17.21
CA LEU A 141 7.97 19.57 -15.82
C LEU A 141 8.60 20.89 -15.34
N ASP A 142 7.76 21.85 -14.93
CA ASP A 142 8.26 23.12 -14.38
C ASP A 142 9.10 22.88 -13.12
N ARG A 143 10.20 23.63 -13.01
CA ARG A 143 11.16 23.55 -11.90
C ARG A 143 10.71 24.36 -10.69
N ARG A 144 9.80 25.31 -10.88
CA ARG A 144 9.32 26.19 -9.82
C ARG A 144 8.01 25.67 -9.24
N LEU A 145 7.79 25.99 -7.97
CA LEU A 145 6.49 25.77 -7.35
C LEU A 145 5.48 26.76 -7.92
N VAL A 146 4.23 26.34 -8.01
CA VAL A 146 3.14 27.17 -8.52
C VAL A 146 2.84 28.29 -7.53
N GLU A 147 2.90 29.53 -7.99
CA GLU A 147 2.52 30.71 -7.23
C GLU A 147 1.03 31.01 -7.43
N LEU A 148 0.34 31.32 -6.34
CA LEU A 148 -1.10 31.59 -6.34
C LEU A 148 -1.38 32.93 -5.64
N PRO A 149 -2.21 33.82 -6.24
CA PRO A 149 -2.63 35.03 -5.55
C PRO A 149 -3.56 34.68 -4.39
N GLY A 150 -3.16 35.08 -3.17
CA GLY A 150 -3.93 34.90 -1.95
C GLY A 150 -4.49 36.22 -1.42
N ARG A 151 -5.45 36.15 -0.49
CA ARG A 151 -5.92 37.29 0.30
C ARG A 151 -5.82 37.01 1.79
N MET A 152 -5.45 38.01 2.58
CA MET A 152 -5.51 37.95 4.03
C MET A 152 -6.82 38.55 4.51
N LEU A 153 -7.56 37.81 5.33
CA LEU A 153 -8.78 38.30 5.95
C LEU A 153 -8.43 39.20 7.14
N PRO A 154 -9.19 40.28 7.39
CA PRO A 154 -9.06 41.06 8.62
C PRO A 154 -9.40 40.20 9.84
N GLN A 155 -8.86 40.58 11.00
CA GLN A 155 -9.21 39.93 12.26
C GLN A 155 -10.63 40.31 12.69
N GLU A 156 -11.39 39.33 13.14
CA GLU A 156 -12.74 39.54 13.68
C GLU A 156 -12.68 40.00 15.14
N LEU A 157 -13.61 40.88 15.54
CA LEU A 157 -13.77 41.30 16.93
C LEU A 157 -14.72 40.33 17.65
N ILE A 158 -14.25 39.72 18.73
CA ILE A 158 -15.06 38.84 19.58
C ILE A 158 -15.65 39.67 20.71
N PHE A 159 -16.98 39.78 20.74
CA PHE A 159 -17.72 40.39 21.85
C PHE A 159 -18.16 39.31 22.84
N PHE A 160 -18.09 39.61 24.14
CA PHE A 160 -18.55 38.76 25.24
C PHE A 160 -19.74 39.41 25.94
#